data_AF-A0A292YQ09-F1
#
_entry.id   AF-A0A292YQ09-F1
#
_cell.length_a   1.000
_cell.length_b   1.000
_cell.length_c   1.000
_cell.angle_alpha   90.00
_cell.angle_beta   90.00
_cell.angle_gamma   90.00
#
_symmetry.space_group_name_H-M   'P 1'
#
loop_
_entity.id
_entity.type
_entity.pdbx_description
1 polymer ?
#
loop_
_entity_poly.entity_id
_entity_poly.type
_entity_poly.pdbx_seq_one_letter_code
_entity_poly.pdbx_strand_id
1 'polypeptide(L)'
;MTTSQANAVRKAESYLSFSGFSRTGLIKQLQYEKFSTADSTYAVDHVTVDWTEQADKKAASYMELQAFSRDGLIKQLKFEGFTAEQAAHGAKSVGL
;
A
#
# COMPACT_ATOMS: atom_id res chain seq x y z
N MET A 1 20.70 6.17 9.20
CA MET A 1 19.36 6.76 9.22
C MET A 1 19.43 8.20 9.74
N THR A 2 18.91 9.19 9.00
CA THR A 2 18.76 10.58 9.46
C THR A 2 17.46 10.77 10.27
N THR A 3 17.28 11.92 10.93
CA THR A 3 16.01 12.25 11.61
C THR A 3 14.82 12.29 10.65
N SER A 4 15.01 12.81 9.43
CA SER A 4 13.97 12.83 8.39
C SER A 4 13.57 11.40 8.00
N GLN A 5 14.55 10.54 7.76
CA GLN A 5 14.33 9.13 7.45
C GLN A 5 13.61 8.39 8.58
N ALA A 6 14.01 8.60 9.84
CA ALA A 6 13.35 7.99 11.00
C ALA A 6 11.89 8.44 11.14
N ASN A 7 11.60 9.71 10.84
CA ASN A 7 10.22 10.22 10.81
C ASN A 7 9.41 9.61 9.67
N ALA A 8 10.01 9.47 8.48
CA ALA A 8 9.36 8.85 7.33
C ALA A 8 9.05 7.36 7.59
N VAL A 9 9.96 6.60 8.23
CA VAL A 9 9.72 5.20 8.63
C VAL A 9 8.52 5.10 9.58
N ARG A 10 8.51 5.89 10.67
CA ARG A 10 7.39 5.89 11.62
C ARG A 10 6.06 6.26 10.95
N LYS A 11 6.10 7.18 9.99
CA LYS A 11 4.91 7.55 9.21
C LYS A 11 4.45 6.41 8.30
N ALA A 12 5.37 5.73 7.62
CA ALA A 12 5.09 4.57 6.78
C ALA A 12 4.42 3.45 7.59
N GLU A 13 4.97 3.10 8.76
CA GLU A 13 4.40 2.11 9.68
C GLU A 13 2.99 2.50 10.14
N SER A 14 2.79 3.78 10.50
CA SER A 14 1.47 4.30 10.89
C SER A 14 0.43 4.20 9.76
N TYR A 15 0.84 4.38 8.50
CA TYR A 15 -0.06 4.19 7.37
C TYR A 15 -0.44 2.72 7.19
N LEU A 16 0.56 1.83 7.21
CA LEU A 16 0.37 0.39 7.07
C LEU A 16 -0.50 -0.19 8.20
N SER A 17 -0.44 0.37 9.41
CA SER A 17 -1.33 -0.05 10.51
C SER A 17 -2.79 0.32 10.25
N PHE A 18 -3.06 1.43 9.58
CA PHE A 18 -4.43 1.93 9.36
C PHE A 18 -5.07 1.45 8.05
N SER A 19 -4.32 1.41 6.94
CA SER A 19 -4.86 1.07 5.62
C SER A 19 -3.88 0.23 4.81
N GLY A 20 -4.39 -0.52 3.82
CA GLY A 20 -3.55 -1.24 2.87
C GLY A 20 -2.94 -0.28 1.85
N PHE A 21 -1.63 -0.38 1.66
CA PHE A 21 -0.88 0.40 0.67
C PHE A 21 0.00 -0.49 -0.20
N SER A 22 0.05 -0.18 -1.50
CA SER A 22 1.11 -0.69 -2.35
C SER A 22 2.43 0.00 -2.00
N ARG A 23 3.57 -0.64 -2.33
CA ARG A 23 4.90 -0.04 -2.13
C ARG A 23 4.98 1.35 -2.80
N THR A 24 4.54 1.44 -4.05
CA THR A 24 4.59 2.70 -4.81
C THR A 24 3.59 3.73 -4.31
N GLY A 25 2.41 3.30 -3.87
CA GLY A 25 1.39 4.15 -3.25
C GLY A 25 1.89 4.77 -1.95
N LEU A 26 2.55 3.99 -1.09
CA LEU A 26 3.09 4.48 0.17
C LEU A 26 4.22 5.50 -0.05
N ILE A 27 5.11 5.26 -1.02
CA ILE A 27 6.15 6.23 -1.40
C ILE A 27 5.51 7.56 -1.83
N LYS A 28 4.50 7.52 -2.71
CA LYS A 28 3.78 8.71 -3.17
C LYS A 28 3.08 9.43 -2.03
N GLN A 29 2.51 8.69 -1.08
CA GLN A 29 1.86 9.27 0.10
C GLN A 29 2.84 10.06 0.96
N LEU A 30 4.03 9.50 1.22
CA LEU A 30 5.08 10.21 1.96
C LEU A 30 5.60 11.44 1.22
N GLN A 31 5.75 11.38 -0.11
CA GLN A 31 6.11 12.53 -0.93
C GLN A 31 5.03 13.64 -0.89
N TYR A 32 3.76 13.26 -0.91
CA TYR A 32 2.64 14.20 -0.73
C TYR A 32 2.74 14.93 0.62
N GLU A 33 3.14 14.22 1.68
CA GLU A 33 3.47 14.77 3.01
C GLU A 33 4.81 15.52 3.09
N LYS A 34 5.44 15.80 1.94
CA LYS A 34 6.66 16.61 1.81
C LYS A 34 7.95 15.96 2.31
N PHE A 35 7.96 14.64 2.52
CA PHE A 35 9.23 13.93 2.60
C PHE A 35 9.92 13.95 1.23
N SER A 36 11.25 13.99 1.24
CA SER A 36 12.02 13.89 -0.01
C SER A 36 11.79 12.52 -0.67
N THR A 37 12.02 12.42 -1.98
CA THR A 37 11.97 11.12 -2.68
C THR A 37 12.94 10.12 -2.07
N ALA A 38 14.13 10.57 -1.68
CA ALA A 38 15.12 9.72 -1.03
C ALA A 38 14.62 9.21 0.33
N ASP A 39 14.06 10.07 1.18
CA ASP A 39 13.56 9.67 2.51
C ASP A 39 12.32 8.77 2.41
N SER A 40 11.42 9.05 1.47
CA SER A 40 10.21 8.26 1.22
C SER A 40 10.55 6.85 0.74
N THR A 41 11.51 6.73 -0.19
CA THR A 41 11.97 5.43 -0.69
C THR A 41 12.71 4.68 0.42
N TYR A 42 13.62 5.36 1.13
CA TYR A 42 14.34 4.79 2.26
C TYR A 42 13.39 4.22 3.31
N ALA A 43 12.34 4.97 3.68
CA ALA A 43 11.37 4.56 4.68
C ALA A 43 10.62 3.29 4.27
N VAL A 44 10.10 3.27 3.04
CA VAL A 44 9.33 2.14 2.51
C VAL A 44 10.19 0.89 2.32
N ASP A 45 11.50 1.05 2.09
CA ASP A 45 12.44 -0.07 2.00
C ASP A 45 12.95 -0.56 3.37
N HIS A 46 12.75 0.22 4.44
CA HIS A 46 13.17 -0.13 5.80
C HIS A 46 12.05 -0.69 6.67
N VAL A 47 10.79 -0.58 6.26
CA VAL A 47 9.68 -1.22 6.97
C VAL A 47 9.67 -2.72 6.73
N THR A 48 9.38 -3.50 7.77
CA THR A 48 9.10 -4.93 7.63
C THR A 48 7.62 -5.08 7.28
N VAL A 49 7.32 -5.49 6.05
CA VAL A 49 5.95 -5.53 5.54
C VAL A 49 5.79 -6.64 4.50
N ASP A 50 4.67 -7.35 4.58
CA ASP A 50 4.21 -8.22 3.50
C ASP A 50 3.32 -7.41 2.55
N TRP A 51 3.84 -7.09 1.37
CA TRP A 51 3.12 -6.31 0.36
C TRP A 51 1.90 -7.03 -0.23
N THR A 52 1.86 -8.37 -0.14
CA THR A 52 0.70 -9.16 -0.55
C THR A 52 -0.41 -9.01 0.48
N GLU A 53 -0.08 -9.09 1.78
CA GLU A 53 -1.02 -8.82 2.87
C GLU A 53 -1.60 -7.40 2.78
N GLN A 54 -0.80 -6.42 2.36
CA GLN A 54 -1.31 -5.06 2.13
C GLN A 54 -2.35 -4.99 0.99
N ALA A 55 -2.23 -5.83 -0.03
CA ALA A 55 -3.22 -5.93 -1.11
C ALA A 55 -4.52 -6.56 -0.60
N ASP A 56 -4.44 -7.59 0.24
CA ASP A 56 -5.60 -8.22 0.89
C ASP A 56 -6.35 -7.21 1.77
N LYS A 57 -5.61 -6.47 2.61
CA LYS A 57 -6.18 -5.41 3.46
C LYS A 57 -6.90 -4.34 2.64
N LYS A 58 -6.31 -3.91 1.51
CA LYS A 58 -6.92 -2.91 0.64
C LYS A 58 -8.15 -3.45 -0.08
N ALA A 59 -8.10 -4.69 -0.56
CA ALA A 59 -9.23 -5.37 -1.18
C ALA A 59 -10.42 -5.48 -0.22
N ALA A 60 -10.17 -5.93 1.00
CA ALA A 60 -11.20 -6.03 2.04
C ALA A 60 -11.85 -4.66 2.33
N SER A 61 -11.03 -3.61 2.50
CA SER A 61 -11.52 -2.25 2.70
C SER A 61 -12.41 -1.76 1.55
N TYR A 62 -12.11 -2.14 0.31
CA TYR A 62 -12.98 -1.77 -0.81
C TYR A 62 -14.31 -2.52 -0.78
N MET A 63 -14.29 -3.81 -0.49
CA MET A 63 -15.50 -4.64 -0.44
C MET A 63 -16.44 -4.25 0.71
N GLU A 64 -15.93 -3.67 1.79
CA GLU A 64 -16.75 -3.09 2.87
C GLU A 64 -17.51 -1.84 2.43
N LEU A 65 -16.98 -1.06 1.49
CA LEU A 65 -17.53 0.24 1.09
C LEU A 65 -18.39 0.15 -0.18
N GLN A 66 -18.03 -0.72 -1.13
CA GLN A 66 -18.72 -0.86 -2.40
C GLN A 66 -18.49 -2.22 -3.05
N ALA A 67 -19.42 -2.63 -3.90
CA ALA A 67 -19.29 -3.87 -4.66
C ALA A 67 -18.31 -3.72 -5.84
N PHE A 68 -17.44 -4.71 -6.01
CA PHE A 68 -16.59 -4.86 -7.20
C PHE A 68 -16.83 -6.20 -7.88
N SER A 69 -16.65 -6.24 -9.20
CA SER A 69 -16.34 -7.49 -9.89
C SER A 69 -14.86 -7.84 -9.67
N ARG A 70 -14.50 -9.11 -9.83
CA ARG A 70 -13.11 -9.58 -9.75
C ARG A 70 -12.15 -8.74 -10.59
N ASP A 71 -12.44 -8.60 -11.88
CA ASP A 71 -11.60 -7.84 -12.80
C ASP A 71 -11.57 -6.34 -12.48
N GLY A 72 -12.68 -5.81 -11.96
CA GLY A 72 -12.75 -4.42 -11.50
C GLY A 72 -11.81 -4.18 -10.32
N LEU A 73 -11.86 -5.05 -9.32
CA LEU A 73 -11.01 -4.93 -8.14
C LEU A 73 -9.53 -5.10 -8.49
N ILE A 74 -9.17 -6.07 -9.33
CA ILE A 74 -7.79 -6.25 -9.81
C ILE A 74 -7.29 -4.99 -10.52
N LYS A 75 -8.10 -4.41 -11.42
CA LYS A 75 -7.73 -3.16 -12.11
C LYS A 75 -7.55 -2.01 -11.13
N GLN A 76 -8.42 -1.89 -10.13
CA GLN A 76 -8.33 -0.86 -9.11
C GLN A 76 -7.05 -0.97 -8.29
N LEU A 77 -6.72 -2.17 -7.77
CA LEU A 77 -5.50 -2.38 -7.01
C LEU A 77 -4.23 -2.12 -7.86
N LYS A 78 -4.24 -2.53 -9.15
CA LYS A 78 -3.14 -2.20 -10.07
C LYS A 78 -3.01 -0.69 -10.31
N PHE A 79 -4.12 0.03 -10.42
CA PHE A 79 -4.11 1.49 -10.54
C PHE A 79 -3.49 2.14 -9.30
N GLU A 80 -3.75 1.60 -8.11
CA GLU A 80 -3.11 2.02 -6.85
C GLU A 80 -1.67 1.54 -6.68
N GLY A 81 -1.11 0.84 -7.68
CA GLY A 81 0.31 0.52 -7.76
C GLY A 81 0.73 -0.81 -7.15
N PHE A 82 -0.22 -1.70 -6.84
CA PHE A 82 0.07 -3.11 -6.56
C PHE A 82 0.53 -3.84 -7.83
N THR A 83 1.37 -4.87 -7.67
CA THR A 83 1.72 -5.74 -8.82
C THR A 83 0.51 -6.55 -9.28
N ALA A 84 0.60 -7.16 -10.46
CA ALA A 84 -0.48 -8.01 -10.97
C ALA A 84 -0.76 -9.20 -10.02
N GLU A 85 0.28 -9.77 -9.45
CA GLU A 85 0.22 -10.90 -8.51
C GLU A 85 -0.44 -10.48 -7.19
N GLN A 86 -0.02 -9.34 -6.62
CA GLN A 86 -0.62 -8.77 -5.41
C GLN A 86 -2.09 -8.43 -5.60
N ALA A 87 -2.44 -7.79 -6.72
CA ALA A 87 -3.82 -7.44 -7.03
C ALA A 87 -4.70 -8.68 -7.23
N ALA A 88 -4.19 -9.72 -7.91
CA ALA A 88 -4.89 -10.98 -8.08
C ALA A 88 -5.07 -11.72 -6.75
N HIS A 89 -4.08 -11.67 -5.86
CA HIS A 89 -4.19 -12.22 -4.51
C HIS A 89 -5.24 -11.47 -3.67
N GLY A 90 -5.20 -10.14 -3.70
CA GLY A 90 -6.19 -9.28 -3.02
C GLY A 90 -7.63 -9.56 -3.45
N ALA A 91 -7.88 -9.73 -4.76
CA ALA A 91 -9.22 -10.13 -5.21
C ALA A 91 -9.61 -11.52 -4.68
N LYS A 92 -8.68 -12.48 -4.73
CA LYS A 92 -8.93 -13.84 -4.24
C LYS A 92 -9.21 -13.87 -2.74
N SER A 93 -8.52 -13.08 -1.92
CA SER A 93 -8.67 -13.08 -0.46
C SER A 93 -10.04 -12.59 0.01
N VAL A 94 -10.76 -11.81 -0.82
CA VAL A 94 -12.14 -11.38 -0.58
C VAL A 94 -13.19 -12.22 -1.30
N GLY A 95 -12.80 -13.38 -1.87
CA GLY A 95 -13.71 -14.32 -2.52
C GLY A 95 -14.01 -14.01 -3.99
N LEU A 96 -13.20 -13.19 -4.66
CA LEU A 96 -13.33 -12.85 -6.09
C LEU A 96 -12.32 -13.54 -7.00
#